data_AF-A0A9E5HXP2-F1
#
_entry.id   AF-A0A9E5HXP2-F1
#
_cell.length_a   1.000
_cell.length_b   1.000
_cell.length_c   1.000
_cell.angle_alpha   90.00
_cell.angle_beta   90.00
_cell.angle_gamma   90.00
#
_symmetry.space_group_name_H-M   'P 1'
#
loop_
_entity.id
_entity.type
_entity.pdbx_description
1 polymer ?
#
loop_
_entity_poly.entity_id
_entity_poly.type
_entity_poly.pdbx_seq_one_letter_code
_entity_poly.pdbx_strand_id
1 'polypeptide(L)'
;MPASALNADNQVLVLNDEDRLENINVSLLRRQGDNVIIRSRDLPGKDVVAQRSPLLGTGIKVRAVRSGEAEKPPKAPEMIELTEDRRKKLINFIENNQWIPKTAKERTIGKLKKEKVPAEMVNRIESRMGG
;
A
#
# COMPACT_ATOMS: atom_id res chain seq x y z
N MET A 1 22.68 6.82 9.32
CA MET A 1 21.73 5.69 9.39
C MET A 1 21.29 5.55 10.84
N PRO A 2 20.03 5.20 11.15
CA PRO A 2 19.59 4.98 12.53
C PRO A 2 20.37 3.84 13.20
N ALA A 3 20.64 3.97 14.49
CA ALA A 3 21.29 2.92 15.28
C ALA A 3 20.44 1.64 15.37
N SER A 4 19.11 1.77 15.30
CA SER A 4 18.14 0.67 15.30
C SER A 4 18.18 -0.23 14.06
N ALA A 5 18.89 0.17 13.01
CA ALA A 5 19.05 -0.64 11.78
C ALA A 5 20.16 -1.71 11.92
N LEU A 6 21.09 -1.51 12.86
CA LEU A 6 22.29 -2.33 13.04
C LEU A 6 22.07 -3.36 14.17
N ASN A 7 22.37 -4.64 13.92
CA ASN A 7 22.37 -5.66 14.99
C ASN A 7 23.70 -5.74 15.75
N ALA A 8 23.74 -6.61 16.76
CA ALA A 8 24.94 -6.87 17.56
C ALA A 8 26.12 -7.42 16.73
N ASP A 9 25.83 -8.14 15.63
CA ASP A 9 26.82 -8.75 14.75
C ASP A 9 27.35 -7.80 13.65
N ASN A 10 27.05 -6.50 13.71
CA ASN A 10 27.36 -5.50 12.68
C ASN A 10 26.78 -5.83 11.29
N GLN A 11 25.52 -6.23 11.26
CA GLN A 11 24.74 -6.50 10.06
C GLN A 11 23.52 -5.59 10.00
N VAL A 12 23.13 -5.26 8.77
CA VAL A 12 21.90 -4.52 8.46
C VAL A 12 21.02 -5.35 7.54
N LEU A 13 19.71 -5.17 7.68
CA LEU A 13 18.74 -5.77 6.78
C LEU A 13 18.52 -4.85 5.58
N VAL A 14 18.69 -5.41 4.38
CA VAL A 14 18.35 -4.74 3.12
C VAL A 14 17.22 -5.45 2.43
N LEU A 15 16.44 -4.69 1.68
CA LEU A 15 15.43 -5.24 0.77
C LEU A 15 16.07 -5.56 -0.58
N ASN A 16 15.82 -6.76 -1.09
CA ASN A 16 16.18 -7.16 -2.44
C ASN A 16 15.05 -6.89 -3.46
N ASP A 17 15.30 -7.16 -4.74
CA ASP A 17 14.31 -6.96 -5.82
C ASP A 17 13.06 -7.83 -5.70
N GLU A 18 13.09 -8.89 -4.88
CA GLU A 18 11.96 -9.80 -4.63
C GLU A 18 11.12 -9.41 -3.39
N ASP A 19 11.31 -8.19 -2.86
CA ASP A 19 10.71 -7.73 -1.61
C ASP A 19 11.08 -8.61 -0.39
N ARG A 20 12.28 -9.21 -0.40
CA ARG A 20 12.78 -10.05 0.69
C ARG A 20 13.93 -9.38 1.43
N LEU A 21 13.96 -9.63 2.73
CA LEU A 21 15.01 -9.12 3.61
C LEU A 21 16.26 -10.01 3.59
N GLU A 22 17.40 -9.39 3.37
CA GLU A 22 18.72 -10.01 3.37
C GLU A 22 19.65 -9.32 4.39
N ASN A 23 20.49 -10.09 5.07
CA ASN A 23 21.51 -9.54 5.96
C ASN A 23 22.75 -9.16 5.15
N ILE A 24 23.21 -7.92 5.30
CA ILE A 24 24.50 -7.47 4.79
C ILE A 24 25.42 -7.14 5.95
N ASN A 25 26.64 -7.66 5.91
CA ASN A 25 27.70 -7.30 6.85
C ASN A 25 28.20 -5.87 6.54
N VAL A 26 28.39 -5.09 7.59
CA VAL A 26 28.85 -3.71 7.49
C VAL A 26 29.95 -3.46 8.52
N SER A 27 30.83 -2.50 8.24
CA SER A 27 31.83 -2.07 9.21
C SER A 27 31.36 -0.82 9.93
N LEU A 28 31.07 -0.93 11.23
CA LEU A 28 30.74 0.23 12.05
C LEU A 28 31.97 1.12 12.24
N LEU A 29 31.89 2.37 11.81
CA LEU A 29 32.94 3.35 12.02
C LEU A 29 32.74 4.12 13.32
N ARG A 30 31.50 4.60 13.58
CA ARG A 30 31.19 5.40 14.75
C ARG A 30 29.70 5.40 15.09
N ARG A 31 29.38 5.56 16.37
CA ARG A 31 28.02 5.87 16.86
C ARG A 31 27.93 7.34 17.29
N GLN A 32 26.84 8.01 16.95
CA GLN A 32 26.56 9.41 17.25
C GLN A 32 25.09 9.56 17.67
N GLY A 33 24.83 9.53 18.98
CA GLY A 33 23.46 9.55 19.52
C GLY A 33 22.63 8.39 18.94
N ASP A 34 21.50 8.72 18.33
CA ASP A 34 20.59 7.77 17.67
C ASP A 34 21.03 7.32 16.27
N ASN A 35 22.18 7.79 15.79
CA ASN A 35 22.70 7.49 14.45
C ASN A 35 24.02 6.73 14.50
N VAL A 36 24.27 5.96 13.45
CA VAL A 36 25.52 5.23 13.21
C VAL A 36 26.09 5.57 11.83
N ILE A 37 27.41 5.66 11.79
CA ILE A 37 28.22 5.81 10.60
C ILE A 37 28.85 4.46 10.33
N ILE A 38 28.52 3.88 9.18
CA ILE A 38 28.99 2.57 8.75
C ILE A 38 29.68 2.69 7.39
N ARG A 39 30.55 1.73 7.08
CA ARG A 39 31.17 1.53 5.79
C ARG A 39 30.71 0.19 5.23
N SER A 40 30.23 0.20 3.98
CA SER A 40 29.92 -1.01 3.23
C SER A 40 30.04 -0.73 1.73
N ARG A 41 30.45 -1.74 0.96
CA ARG A 41 30.50 -1.67 -0.50
C ARG A 41 29.17 -2.07 -1.15
N ASP A 42 28.36 -2.84 -0.42
CA ASP A 42 27.16 -3.51 -0.94
C ASP A 42 25.86 -2.79 -0.60
N LEU A 43 25.95 -1.66 0.11
CA LEU A 43 24.81 -0.82 0.52
C LEU A 43 24.40 0.31 -0.43
N PRO A 44 25.29 0.93 -1.23
CA PRO A 44 24.88 2.01 -2.12
C PRO A 44 23.73 1.59 -3.04
N GLY A 45 22.64 2.37 -3.04
CA GLY A 45 21.47 2.12 -3.88
C GLY A 45 20.47 1.09 -3.36
N LYS A 46 20.69 0.48 -2.18
CA LYS A 46 19.75 -0.48 -1.58
C LYS A 46 18.83 0.17 -0.55
N ASP A 47 17.60 -0.34 -0.47
CA ASP A 47 16.65 0.01 0.58
C ASP A 47 17.05 -0.68 1.91
N VAL A 48 17.36 0.11 2.94
CA VAL A 48 17.81 -0.38 4.26
C VAL A 48 16.69 -0.24 5.28
N VAL A 49 16.48 -1.28 6.10
CA VAL A 49 15.48 -1.26 7.17
C VAL A 49 15.93 -0.30 8.28
N ALA A 50 15.17 0.78 8.50
CA ALA A 50 15.47 1.79 9.52
C ALA A 50 15.22 1.32 10.96
N GLN A 51 14.22 0.45 11.18
CA GLN A 51 13.83 -0.05 12.50
C GLN A 51 13.63 -1.56 12.46
N ARG A 52 14.54 -2.30 13.09
CA ARG A 52 14.46 -3.75 13.18
C ARG A 52 13.56 -4.16 14.35
N SER A 53 12.33 -4.60 14.05
CA SER A 53 11.51 -5.34 15.02
C SER A 53 12.13 -6.72 15.27
N PRO A 54 12.03 -7.30 16.48
CA PRO A 54 12.50 -8.66 16.76
C PRO A 54 11.94 -9.72 15.81
N LEU A 55 10.80 -9.45 15.18
CA LEU A 55 10.14 -10.33 14.21
C LEU A 55 10.72 -10.23 12.79
N LEU A 56 11.57 -9.25 12.50
CA LEU A 56 12.18 -9.05 11.19
C LEU A 56 13.51 -9.83 11.11
N GLY A 57 13.41 -11.05 10.56
CA GLY A 57 14.51 -11.92 10.20
C GLY A 57 14.76 -12.00 8.70
N THR A 58 15.85 -12.63 8.32
CA THR A 58 16.22 -12.90 6.92
C THR A 58 15.18 -13.79 6.22
N GLY A 59 14.95 -13.54 4.92
CA GLY A 59 14.07 -14.35 4.09
C GLY A 59 12.58 -14.04 4.21
N ILE A 60 12.19 -13.17 5.15
CA ILE A 60 10.81 -12.71 5.29
C ILE A 60 10.47 -11.76 4.13
N LYS A 61 9.34 -12.03 3.48
CA LYS A 61 8.77 -11.12 2.49
C LYS A 61 8.11 -9.97 3.22
N VAL A 62 8.55 -8.75 2.92
CA VAL A 62 8.02 -7.54 3.56
C VAL A 62 7.51 -6.59 2.50
N ARG A 63 6.42 -5.87 2.80
CA ARG A 63 6.04 -4.72 1.99
C ARG A 63 6.86 -3.54 2.47
N ALA A 64 7.75 -3.02 1.63
CA ALA A 64 8.53 -1.84 1.95
C ALA A 64 7.62 -0.63 2.18
N VAL A 65 7.82 0.03 3.31
CA VAL A 65 7.22 1.33 3.59
C VAL A 65 8.37 2.34 3.53
N ARG A 66 8.47 3.05 2.41
CA ARG A 66 9.52 4.06 2.21
C ARG A 66 9.15 5.31 3.00
N SER A 67 10.15 5.97 3.60
CA SER A 67 9.96 7.27 4.23
C SER A 67 9.40 8.25 3.19
N GLY A 68 8.19 8.77 3.43
CA GLY A 68 7.40 9.57 2.48
C GLY A 68 6.19 8.85 1.87
N GLU A 69 6.12 7.51 1.95
CA GLU A 69 4.95 6.72 1.52
C GLU A 69 4.04 6.36 2.70
N ALA A 70 4.60 6.28 3.92
CA ALA A 70 3.85 6.08 5.17
C ALA A 70 2.90 7.24 5.53
N GLU A 71 3.15 8.44 4.97
CA GLU A 71 2.35 9.65 5.19
C GLU A 71 1.21 9.82 4.17
N LYS A 72 1.03 8.87 3.25
CA LYS A 72 -0.21 8.82 2.48
C LYS A 72 -1.25 8.09 3.34
N PRO A 73 -2.21 8.80 3.99
CA PRO A 73 -3.38 8.12 4.50
C PRO A 73 -3.97 7.28 3.35
N PRO A 74 -4.52 6.07 3.62
CA PRO A 74 -5.23 5.33 2.59
C PRO A 74 -6.21 6.31 1.96
N LYS A 75 -6.07 6.53 0.64
CA LYS A 75 -6.84 7.54 -0.09
C LYS A 75 -8.30 7.30 0.29
N ALA A 76 -8.87 8.21 1.09
CA ALA A 76 -10.27 8.07 1.49
C ALA A 76 -11.06 7.91 0.19
N PRO A 77 -11.96 6.91 0.10
CA PRO A 77 -12.69 6.67 -1.13
C PRO A 77 -13.29 8.00 -1.58
N GLU A 78 -12.89 8.48 -2.76
CA GLU A 78 -13.36 9.77 -3.26
C GLU A 78 -14.88 9.69 -3.35
N MET A 79 -15.58 10.40 -2.47
CA MET A 79 -17.03 10.38 -2.44
C MET A 79 -17.53 11.39 -3.45
N ILE A 80 -18.16 10.90 -4.50
CA ILE A 80 -18.69 11.73 -5.59
C ILE A 80 -20.19 11.89 -5.39
N GLU A 81 -20.68 13.12 -5.55
CA GLU A 81 -22.10 13.41 -5.69
C GLU A 81 -22.53 13.05 -7.10
N LEU A 82 -23.45 12.10 -7.21
CA LEU A 82 -23.94 11.65 -8.50
C LEU A 82 -25.11 12.51 -8.96
N THR A 83 -24.98 13.09 -10.16
CA THR A 83 -26.10 13.71 -10.85
C THR A 83 -27.20 12.69 -11.14
N GLU A 84 -28.46 13.13 -11.14
CA GLU A 84 -29.61 12.23 -11.29
C GLU A 84 -29.57 11.41 -12.59
N ASP A 85 -29.15 12.03 -13.70
CA ASP A 85 -28.96 11.36 -14.99
C ASP A 85 -27.93 10.23 -14.93
N ARG A 86 -26.77 10.49 -14.31
CA ARG A 86 -25.70 9.50 -14.17
C ARG A 86 -26.14 8.35 -13.26
N ARG A 87 -26.86 8.67 -12.17
CA ARG A 87 -27.45 7.68 -11.26
C ARG A 87 -28.43 6.76 -11.96
N LYS A 88 -29.36 7.29 -12.76
CA LYS A 88 -30.35 6.50 -13.51
C LYS A 88 -29.68 5.52 -14.47
N LYS A 89 -28.65 5.96 -15.20
CA LYS A 89 -27.88 5.10 -16.11
C LYS A 89 -27.22 3.92 -15.38
N LEU A 90 -26.60 4.17 -14.23
CA LEU A 90 -25.95 3.11 -13.44
C LEU A 90 -26.95 2.11 -12.84
N ILE A 91 -28.08 2.60 -12.33
CA ILE A 91 -29.14 1.73 -11.78
C ILE A 91 -29.69 0.83 -12.89
N ASN A 92 -30.05 1.39 -14.04
CA ASN A 92 -30.55 0.61 -15.18
C ASN A 92 -29.52 -0.43 -15.65
N PHE A 93 -28.23 -0.08 -15.67
CA PHE A 93 -27.18 -1.03 -16.03
C PHE A 93 -27.10 -2.20 -15.04
N ILE A 94 -27.16 -1.93 -13.72
CA ILE A 94 -27.14 -2.98 -12.69
C ILE A 94 -28.39 -3.86 -12.74
N GLU A 95 -29.56 -3.27 -12.99
CA GLU A 95 -30.82 -4.02 -13.12
C GLU A 95 -30.75 -5.00 -14.29
N ASN A 96 -30.29 -4.54 -15.46
CA ASN A 96 -30.18 -5.36 -16.66
C ASN A 96 -29.02 -6.38 -16.61
N ASN A 97 -27.98 -6.15 -15.81
CA ASN A 97 -26.82 -7.03 -15.74
C ASN A 97 -27.15 -8.38 -15.08
N GLN A 98 -27.23 -9.46 -15.87
CA GLN A 98 -27.56 -10.81 -15.39
C GLN A 98 -26.45 -11.47 -14.56
N TRP A 99 -25.22 -10.95 -14.60
CA TRP A 99 -24.05 -11.53 -13.93
C TRP A 99 -23.94 -11.16 -12.44
N ILE A 100 -24.81 -10.27 -11.95
CA ILE A 100 -24.83 -9.83 -10.56
C ILE A 100 -25.93 -10.59 -9.79
N PRO A 101 -25.63 -11.27 -8.67
CA PRO A 101 -26.63 -11.91 -7.82
C PRO A 101 -27.67 -10.91 -7.30
N LYS A 102 -28.95 -11.31 -7.19
CA LYS A 102 -30.07 -10.44 -6.76
C LYS A 102 -29.76 -9.65 -5.48
N THR A 103 -29.26 -10.33 -4.44
CA THR A 103 -28.90 -9.70 -3.16
C THR A 103 -27.79 -8.65 -3.29
N ALA A 104 -26.84 -8.85 -4.21
CA ALA A 104 -25.79 -7.88 -4.48
C ALA A 104 -26.32 -6.68 -5.28
N LYS A 105 -27.26 -6.90 -6.22
CA LYS A 105 -27.94 -5.82 -6.95
C LYS A 105 -28.66 -4.87 -6.00
N GLU A 106 -29.51 -5.40 -5.12
CA GLU A 106 -30.30 -4.59 -4.18
C GLU A 106 -29.42 -3.74 -3.27
N ARG A 107 -28.33 -4.32 -2.74
CA ARG A 107 -27.33 -3.59 -1.95
C ARG A 107 -26.65 -2.47 -2.74
N THR A 108 -26.34 -2.72 -4.01
CA THR A 108 -25.64 -1.77 -4.88
C THR A 108 -26.56 -0.61 -5.27
N ILE A 109 -27.81 -0.91 -5.62
CA ILE A 109 -28.85 0.10 -5.93
C ILE A 109 -29.15 0.96 -4.69
N GLY A 110 -29.28 0.35 -3.50
CA GLY A 110 -29.49 1.08 -2.26
C GLY A 110 -28.34 2.05 -1.93
N LYS A 111 -27.10 1.69 -2.27
CA LYS A 111 -25.94 2.58 -2.16
C LYS A 111 -25.98 3.70 -3.18
N LEU A 112 -26.34 3.42 -4.44
CA LEU A 112 -26.44 4.44 -5.51
C LEU A 112 -27.54 5.48 -5.26
N LYS A 113 -28.57 5.15 -4.45
CA LYS A 113 -29.60 6.09 -4.03
C LYS A 113 -29.12 7.12 -2.99
N LYS A 114 -27.97 6.91 -2.35
CA LYS A 114 -27.40 7.88 -1.39
C LYS A 114 -26.85 9.11 -2.12
N GLU A 115 -26.85 10.26 -1.44
CA GLU A 115 -26.30 11.53 -1.98
C GLU A 115 -24.83 11.40 -2.38
N LYS A 116 -24.02 10.74 -1.54
CA LYS A 116 -22.59 10.54 -1.78
C LYS A 116 -22.27 9.07 -1.96
N VAL A 117 -21.56 8.75 -3.05
CA VAL A 117 -21.16 7.38 -3.38
C VAL A 117 -19.67 7.25 -3.69
N PRO A 118 -19.04 6.11 -3.40
CA PRO A 118 -17.61 5.92 -3.68
C PRO A 118 -17.32 5.97 -5.18
N ALA A 119 -16.32 6.77 -5.59
CA ALA A 119 -15.85 6.89 -6.96
C ALA A 119 -15.42 5.54 -7.54
N GLU A 120 -14.73 4.72 -6.77
CA GLU A 120 -14.30 3.38 -7.19
C GLU A 120 -15.48 2.48 -7.58
N MET A 121 -16.62 2.63 -6.89
CA MET A 121 -17.83 1.86 -7.19
C MET A 121 -18.43 2.32 -8.53
N VAL A 122 -18.50 3.64 -8.75
CA VAL A 122 -18.99 4.23 -10.01
C VAL A 122 -18.08 3.84 -11.17
N ASN A 123 -16.78 4.07 -11.04
CA ASN A 123 -15.77 3.76 -12.06
C ASN A 123 -15.83 2.28 -12.45
N ARG A 124 -15.98 1.37 -11.48
CA ARG A 124 -16.11 -0.08 -11.76
C ARG A 124 -17.36 -0.42 -12.59
N ILE A 125 -18.47 0.27 -12.36
CA ILE A 125 -19.70 0.05 -13.12
C ILE A 125 -19.56 0.64 -14.52
N GLU A 126 -18.99 1.84 -14.65
CA GLU A 126 -18.77 2.51 -15.94
C GLU A 126 -17.76 1.79 -16.81
N SER A 127 -16.66 1.29 -16.26
CA SER A 127 -15.70 0.45 -16.98
C SER A 127 -16.32 -0.83 -17.55
N ARG A 128 -17.39 -1.34 -16.94
CA ARG A 128 -18.14 -2.50 -17.45
C ARG A 128 -19.22 -2.11 -18.47
N MET A 129 -19.63 -0.84 -18.50
CA MET A 129 -20.63 -0.31 -19.44
C MET A 129 -19.99 0.18 -20.74
N GLY A 130 -18.76 0.68 -20.68
CA GLY A 130 -17.99 1.20 -21.82
C GLY A 130 -16.84 0.30 -22.28
N GLY A 131 -16.84 -0.97 -21.88
CA GLY A 131 -15.91 -2.01 -22.36
C GLY A 131 -16.55 -2.91 -23.39
#